data_AF-A0A0F9KJ61-F1
#
_entry.id   AF-A0A0F9KJ61-F1
#
_cell.length_a   1.000
_cell.length_b   1.000
_cell.length_c   1.000
_cell.angle_alpha   90.00
_cell.angle_beta   90.00
_cell.angle_gamma   90.00
#
_symmetry.space_group_name_H-M   'P 1'
#
loop_
_entity.id
_entity.type
_entity.pdbx_description
1 polymer ?
#
loop_
_entity_poly.entity_id
_entity_poly.type
_entity_poly.pdbx_seq_one_letter_code
_entity_poly.pdbx_strand_id
1 'polypeptide(L)'
;MNDDFFKQLYLEWLSEPVAGPHGARCRARKIEAWKNFQPVLPHRHAIDLQYATNGCLADGRYVWLWADQHFGHKNIIDFSNRPYPNLELMHECMILNHNELVQPQDVCIWVGDISFLKADATNEILHQLNGYKILILGNHDLQGSKVKKLHVNEIHLMKVIQVPIKDKMYDLVLTHYPMHNLPKKNVINIHGHEHVSFLYSASSAQHINVNCELHGYKPISMQSVIDLINKRVDNEQL
;
A
#
# COMPACT_ATOMS: atom_id res chain seq x y z
N MET A 1 -10.92 -10.91 12.21
CA MET A 1 -12.09 -10.72 11.32
C MET A 1 -11.72 -11.32 9.95
N ASN A 2 -12.61 -11.33 8.94
CA ASN A 2 -12.28 -11.86 7.60
C ASN A 2 -12.17 -10.74 6.56
N ASP A 3 -11.64 -11.05 5.37
CA ASP A 3 -11.44 -10.09 4.28
C ASP A 3 -12.76 -9.42 3.85
N ASP A 4 -13.88 -10.15 3.81
CA ASP A 4 -15.19 -9.61 3.42
C ASP A 4 -15.68 -8.52 4.37
N PHE A 5 -15.51 -8.71 5.68
CA PHE A 5 -15.86 -7.70 6.69
C PHE A 5 -15.08 -6.40 6.46
N PHE A 6 -13.76 -6.49 6.32
CA PHE A 6 -12.94 -5.30 6.12
C PHE A 6 -13.12 -4.67 4.74
N LYS A 7 -13.39 -5.46 3.70
CA LYS A 7 -13.75 -4.96 2.38
C LYS A 7 -15.03 -4.14 2.42
N GLN A 8 -16.07 -4.64 3.11
CA GLN A 8 -17.31 -3.90 3.30
C GLN A 8 -17.05 -2.59 4.07
N LEU A 9 -16.34 -2.67 5.19
CA LEU A 9 -16.00 -1.52 6.01
C LEU A 9 -15.23 -0.44 5.23
N TYR A 10 -14.30 -0.87 4.37
CA TYR A 10 -13.53 0.01 3.50
C TYR A 10 -14.39 0.67 2.42
N LEU A 11 -15.25 -0.10 1.75
CA LEU A 11 -16.16 0.44 0.74
C LEU A 11 -17.19 1.41 1.34
N GLU A 12 -17.68 1.14 2.54
CA GLU A 12 -18.54 2.04 3.31
C GLU A 12 -17.80 3.36 3.59
N TRP A 13 -16.59 3.27 4.15
CA TRP A 13 -15.77 4.44 4.45
C TRP A 13 -15.44 5.28 3.20
N LEU A 14 -15.06 4.63 2.10
CA LEU A 14 -14.79 5.33 0.83
C LEU A 14 -16.03 6.01 0.24
N SER A 15 -17.23 5.47 0.53
CA SER A 15 -18.51 6.00 0.07
C SER A 15 -19.01 7.18 0.90
N GLU A 16 -18.49 7.38 2.12
CA GLU A 16 -18.90 8.46 3.00
C GLU A 16 -18.73 9.83 2.33
N PRO A 17 -19.78 10.67 2.29
CA PRO A 17 -19.67 12.02 1.75
C PRO A 17 -18.80 12.91 2.64
N VAL A 18 -17.81 13.55 2.03
CA VAL A 18 -16.98 14.59 2.66
C VAL A 18 -17.32 15.93 2.01
N ALA A 19 -17.49 16.95 2.85
CA ALA A 19 -17.72 18.31 2.38
C ALA A 19 -16.51 18.80 1.56
N GLY A 20 -16.79 19.41 0.42
CA GLY A 20 -15.76 20.01 -0.43
C GLY A 20 -16.25 21.30 -1.09
N PRO A 21 -15.37 22.01 -1.81
CA PRO A 21 -15.67 23.31 -2.42
C PRO A 21 -16.84 23.28 -3.43
N HIS A 22 -17.21 22.10 -3.91
CA HIS A 22 -18.23 21.88 -4.94
C HIS A 22 -19.31 20.90 -4.45
N GLY A 23 -19.63 20.94 -3.15
CA GLY A 23 -20.58 20.05 -2.51
C GLY A 23 -19.96 18.76 -1.95
N ALA A 24 -20.77 17.98 -1.24
CA ALA A 24 -20.33 16.73 -0.64
C ALA A 24 -20.04 15.68 -1.72
N ARG A 25 -18.92 14.97 -1.59
CA ARG A 25 -18.51 13.90 -2.51
C ARG A 25 -17.95 12.73 -1.71
N CYS A 26 -18.10 11.51 -2.21
CA CYS A 26 -17.44 10.34 -1.64
C CYS A 26 -15.91 10.57 -1.57
N ARG A 27 -15.25 9.98 -0.57
CA ARG A 27 -13.78 10.05 -0.41
C ARG A 27 -13.05 9.55 -1.66
N ALA A 28 -13.51 8.42 -2.19
CA ALA A 28 -13.03 7.91 -3.46
C ALA A 28 -13.85 8.44 -4.64
N ARG A 29 -13.14 8.87 -5.69
CA ARG A 29 -13.77 9.16 -6.98
C ARG A 29 -14.22 7.85 -7.65
N LYS A 30 -15.30 7.93 -8.44
CA LYS A 30 -15.86 6.79 -9.20
C LYS A 30 -16.11 5.56 -8.30
N ILE A 31 -16.75 5.76 -7.14
CA ILE A 31 -16.95 4.72 -6.12
C ILE A 31 -17.53 3.40 -6.67
N GLU A 32 -18.37 3.45 -7.70
CA GLU A 32 -18.91 2.24 -8.35
C GLU A 32 -17.82 1.37 -9.00
N ALA A 33 -16.72 1.94 -9.47
CA ALA A 33 -15.57 1.16 -9.95
C ALA A 33 -14.90 0.39 -8.81
N TRP A 34 -14.86 0.95 -7.59
CA TRP A 34 -14.30 0.29 -6.41
C TRP A 34 -15.19 -0.87 -5.97
N LYS A 35 -16.51 -0.65 -5.90
CA LYS A 35 -17.50 -1.67 -5.53
C LYS A 35 -17.51 -2.85 -6.49
N ASN A 36 -17.36 -2.58 -7.79
CA ASN A 36 -17.38 -3.60 -8.83
C ASN A 36 -16.02 -4.25 -9.11
N PHE A 37 -14.94 -3.79 -8.45
CA PHE A 37 -13.62 -4.36 -8.66
C PHE A 37 -13.56 -5.80 -8.13
N GLN A 38 -13.03 -6.68 -8.97
CA GLN A 38 -12.74 -8.07 -8.63
C GLN A 38 -11.22 -8.26 -8.61
N PRO A 39 -10.67 -8.95 -7.59
CA PRO A 39 -9.24 -9.22 -7.53
C PRO A 39 -8.72 -9.89 -8.81
N VAL A 40 -7.51 -9.51 -9.21
CA VAL A 40 -6.76 -10.20 -10.26
C VAL A 40 -5.75 -11.09 -9.57
N LEU A 41 -5.94 -12.39 -9.69
CA LEU A 41 -5.09 -13.40 -9.07
C LEU A 41 -4.25 -14.09 -10.14
N PRO A 42 -3.08 -14.66 -9.79
CA PRO A 42 -2.29 -15.44 -10.73
C PRO A 42 -3.07 -16.67 -11.20
N HIS A 43 -2.63 -17.28 -12.30
CA HIS A 43 -3.19 -18.57 -12.76
C HIS A 43 -2.90 -19.73 -11.79
N ARG A 44 -1.96 -19.55 -10.86
CA ARG A 44 -1.67 -20.47 -9.74
C ARG A 44 -2.37 -19.99 -8.46
N HIS A 45 -2.25 -20.74 -7.37
CA HIS A 45 -2.72 -20.25 -6.07
C HIS A 45 -2.06 -18.91 -5.71
N ALA A 46 -2.86 -17.99 -5.15
CA ALA A 46 -2.35 -16.74 -4.58
C ALA A 46 -1.31 -17.05 -3.50
N ILE A 47 -0.39 -16.12 -3.28
CA ILE A 47 0.64 -16.31 -2.27
C ILE A 47 0.00 -16.37 -0.88
N ASP A 48 0.36 -17.40 -0.12
CA ASP A 48 -0.01 -17.48 1.28
C ASP A 48 0.91 -16.57 2.09
N LEU A 49 0.32 -15.51 2.65
CA LEU A 49 1.03 -14.58 3.53
C LEU A 49 0.91 -15.00 5.00
N GLN A 50 0.73 -16.29 5.29
CA GLN A 50 0.90 -16.83 6.63
C GLN A 50 2.37 -16.73 7.05
N TYR A 51 2.61 -15.98 8.13
CA TYR A 51 3.94 -15.73 8.66
C TYR A 51 4.40 -16.89 9.53
N ALA A 52 5.68 -17.25 9.41
CA ALA A 52 6.32 -18.19 10.32
C ALA A 52 6.78 -17.56 11.64
N THR A 53 6.95 -16.22 11.67
CA THR A 53 7.50 -15.31 12.70
C THR A 53 8.62 -14.46 12.09
N ASN A 54 8.91 -13.28 12.66
CA ASN A 54 10.02 -12.39 12.26
C ASN A 54 9.97 -11.78 10.83
N GLY A 55 8.77 -11.44 10.34
CA GLY A 55 8.62 -10.65 9.11
C GLY A 55 8.93 -11.42 7.82
N CYS A 56 9.17 -12.73 7.91
CA CYS A 56 9.28 -13.64 6.78
C CYS A 56 8.09 -14.62 6.72
N LEU A 57 7.82 -15.08 5.51
CA LEU A 57 6.86 -16.14 5.24
C LEU A 57 7.41 -17.50 5.70
N ALA A 58 6.53 -18.49 5.81
CA ALA A 58 6.91 -19.85 6.21
C ALA A 58 7.97 -20.51 5.32
N ASP A 59 8.11 -20.06 4.07
CA ASP A 59 9.13 -20.52 3.13
C ASP A 59 10.41 -19.65 3.11
N GLY A 60 10.56 -18.74 4.09
CA GLY A 60 11.76 -17.94 4.29
C GLY A 60 11.85 -16.66 3.46
N ARG A 61 10.84 -16.35 2.65
CA ARG A 61 10.80 -15.09 1.86
C ARG A 61 10.48 -13.89 2.74
N TYR A 62 11.15 -12.76 2.49
CA TYR A 62 10.82 -11.51 3.17
C TYR A 62 9.63 -10.82 2.51
N VAL A 63 8.88 -10.08 3.33
CA VAL A 63 7.76 -9.24 2.87
C VAL A 63 8.12 -7.78 3.03
N TRP A 64 7.94 -7.02 1.95
CA TRP A 64 8.20 -5.59 1.85
C TRP A 64 6.91 -4.84 1.52
N LEU A 65 6.81 -3.60 1.99
CA LEU A 65 5.68 -2.70 1.78
C LEU A 65 6.18 -1.41 1.14
N TRP A 66 5.45 -0.88 0.17
CA TRP A 66 5.84 0.36 -0.50
C TRP A 66 4.63 1.06 -1.12
N ALA A 67 4.50 2.38 -1.04
CA ALA A 67 3.38 3.09 -1.64
C ALA A 67 3.78 4.41 -2.33
N ASP A 68 2.89 4.90 -3.19
CA ASP A 68 2.91 6.26 -3.73
C ASP A 68 4.16 6.58 -4.57
N GLN A 69 4.65 5.63 -5.36
CA GLN A 69 5.83 5.84 -6.20
C GLN A 69 5.53 6.84 -7.32
N HIS A 70 4.30 6.87 -7.82
CA HIS A 70 3.85 7.86 -8.80
C HIS A 70 4.77 7.96 -10.04
N PHE A 71 5.24 6.83 -10.58
CA PHE A 71 6.07 6.83 -11.79
C PHE A 71 5.40 7.62 -12.92
N GLY A 72 6.16 8.50 -13.56
CA GLY A 72 5.68 9.40 -14.62
C GLY A 72 4.87 10.63 -14.17
N HIS A 73 4.67 10.86 -12.86
CA HIS A 73 3.91 12.02 -12.38
C HIS A 73 4.84 13.22 -12.14
N LYS A 74 5.17 14.01 -13.18
CA LYS A 74 6.15 15.13 -13.05
C LYS A 74 5.84 16.08 -11.89
N ASN A 75 4.57 16.44 -11.72
CA ASN A 75 4.13 17.40 -10.70
C ASN A 75 4.29 16.90 -9.26
N ILE A 76 4.45 15.58 -9.03
CA ILE A 76 4.64 15.05 -7.68
C ILE A 76 5.96 15.50 -7.05
N ILE A 77 6.95 15.79 -7.88
CA ILE A 77 8.27 16.25 -7.44
C ILE A 77 8.11 17.55 -6.66
N ASP A 78 7.48 18.56 -7.26
CA ASP A 78 7.28 19.85 -6.60
C ASP A 78 6.21 19.76 -5.50
N PHE A 79 5.13 19.03 -5.74
CA PHE A 79 4.01 18.91 -4.80
C PHE A 79 4.39 18.29 -3.46
N SER A 80 5.26 17.29 -3.48
CA SER A 80 5.73 16.58 -2.27
C SER A 80 7.16 16.94 -1.88
N ASN A 81 7.78 17.95 -2.52
CA ASN A 81 9.19 18.28 -2.36
C ASN A 81 10.13 17.06 -2.49
N ARG A 82 9.90 16.21 -3.51
CA ARG A 82 10.76 15.04 -3.73
C ARG A 82 12.16 15.49 -4.15
N PRO A 83 13.22 14.83 -3.67
CA PRO A 83 14.60 15.26 -3.88
C PRO A 83 15.15 14.85 -5.26
N TYR A 84 14.35 14.97 -6.31
CA TYR A 84 14.72 14.59 -7.67
C TYR A 84 14.55 15.79 -8.61
N PRO A 85 15.53 16.10 -9.47
CA PRO A 85 15.42 17.25 -10.36
C PRO A 85 14.52 16.97 -11.57
N ASN A 86 14.24 15.70 -11.88
CA ASN A 86 13.41 15.27 -13.02
C ASN A 86 12.86 13.85 -12.82
N LEU A 87 12.05 13.39 -13.76
CA LEU A 87 11.40 12.07 -13.70
C LEU A 87 12.39 10.94 -13.92
N GLU A 88 13.37 11.14 -14.80
CA GLU A 88 14.37 10.15 -15.17
C GLU A 88 15.16 9.71 -13.94
N LEU A 89 15.74 10.68 -13.20
CA LEU A 89 16.48 10.40 -11.97
C LEU A 89 15.58 9.90 -10.84
N MET A 90 14.31 10.34 -10.77
CA MET A 90 13.35 9.77 -9.81
C MET A 90 13.13 8.28 -10.07
N HIS A 91 12.92 7.88 -11.33
CA HIS A 91 12.67 6.48 -11.70
C HIS A 91 13.90 5.63 -11.44
N GLU A 92 15.08 6.07 -11.89
CA GLU A 92 16.35 5.36 -11.66
C GLU A 92 16.62 5.14 -10.17
N CYS A 93 16.54 6.19 -9.35
CA CYS A 93 16.78 6.09 -7.91
C CYS A 93 15.78 5.17 -7.21
N MET A 94 14.49 5.24 -7.55
CA MET A 94 13.48 4.37 -6.96
C MET A 94 13.68 2.89 -7.34
N ILE A 95 14.08 2.60 -8.58
CA ILE A 95 14.41 1.24 -9.02
C ILE A 95 15.62 0.71 -8.25
N LEU A 96 16.68 1.51 -8.12
CA LEU A 96 17.87 1.16 -7.34
C LEU A 96 17.53 0.90 -5.87
N ASN A 97 16.80 1.81 -5.24
CA ASN A 97 16.35 1.71 -3.85
C ASN A 97 15.54 0.43 -3.59
N HIS A 98 14.66 0.05 -4.52
CA HIS A 98 13.88 -1.19 -4.41
C HIS A 98 14.79 -2.42 -4.52
N ASN A 99 15.62 -2.48 -5.56
CA ASN A 99 16.46 -3.66 -5.83
C ASN A 99 17.63 -3.82 -4.85
N GLU A 100 18.02 -2.76 -4.14
CA GLU A 100 18.99 -2.82 -3.03
C GLU A 100 18.48 -3.69 -1.88
N LEU A 101 17.16 -3.69 -1.64
CA LEU A 101 16.53 -4.35 -0.49
C LEU A 101 15.79 -5.63 -0.89
N VAL A 102 14.95 -5.54 -1.92
CA VAL A 102 14.05 -6.62 -2.32
C VAL A 102 14.78 -7.61 -3.21
N GLN A 103 14.86 -8.86 -2.76
CA GLN A 103 15.47 -9.94 -3.53
C GLN A 103 14.49 -10.54 -4.54
N PRO A 104 14.95 -11.21 -5.62
CA PRO A 104 14.07 -11.79 -6.64
C PRO A 104 12.99 -12.74 -6.09
N GLN A 105 13.29 -13.45 -5.01
CA GLN A 105 12.36 -14.37 -4.34
C GLN A 105 11.40 -13.68 -3.36
N ASP A 106 11.69 -12.47 -2.91
CA ASP A 106 10.91 -11.79 -1.88
C ASP A 106 9.52 -11.37 -2.39
N VAL A 107 8.68 -10.89 -1.49
CA VAL A 107 7.36 -10.35 -1.79
C VAL A 107 7.38 -8.85 -1.55
N CYS A 108 6.91 -8.08 -2.51
CA CYS A 108 6.69 -6.65 -2.35
C CYS A 108 5.21 -6.32 -2.56
N ILE A 109 4.58 -5.77 -1.53
CA ILE A 109 3.20 -5.30 -1.55
C ILE A 109 3.20 -3.79 -1.77
N TRP A 110 2.62 -3.39 -2.89
CA TRP A 110 2.49 -2.02 -3.32
C TRP A 110 1.16 -1.46 -2.83
N VAL A 111 1.17 -0.52 -1.89
CA VAL A 111 -0.06 0.02 -1.25
C VAL A 111 -0.58 1.25 -2.02
N GLY A 112 -0.69 1.08 -3.33
CA GLY A 112 -1.36 1.98 -4.26
C GLY A 112 -0.50 3.08 -4.89
N ASP A 113 -1.08 3.70 -5.91
CA ASP A 113 -0.62 4.84 -6.69
C ASP A 113 0.79 4.65 -7.28
N ILE A 114 0.94 3.56 -8.03
CA ILE A 114 2.25 3.15 -8.56
C ILE A 114 2.72 4.06 -9.71
N SER A 115 1.82 4.49 -10.60
CA SER A 115 2.23 5.08 -11.88
C SER A 115 1.12 5.86 -12.59
N PHE A 116 1.51 6.99 -13.19
CA PHE A 116 0.72 7.83 -14.10
C PHE A 116 1.02 7.54 -15.58
N LEU A 117 2.01 6.69 -15.88
CA LEU A 117 2.35 6.29 -17.24
C LEU A 117 1.25 5.42 -17.89
N LYS A 118 1.37 5.12 -19.18
CA LYS A 118 0.57 4.05 -19.80
C LYS A 118 1.01 2.68 -19.28
N ALA A 119 0.19 1.65 -19.51
CA ALA A 119 0.47 0.29 -19.03
C ALA A 119 1.84 -0.23 -19.51
N ASP A 120 2.15 -0.12 -20.80
CA ASP A 120 3.40 -0.65 -21.37
C ASP A 120 4.65 -0.03 -20.73
N ALA A 121 4.71 1.30 -20.65
CA ALA A 121 5.82 2.00 -19.97
C ALA A 121 5.86 1.73 -18.45
N THR A 122 4.70 1.51 -17.81
CA THR A 122 4.69 1.07 -16.40
C THR A 122 5.27 -0.34 -16.27
N ASN A 123 4.97 -1.23 -17.22
CA ASN A 123 5.47 -2.60 -17.24
C ASN A 123 6.97 -2.66 -17.49
N GLU A 124 7.53 -1.77 -18.30
CA GLU A 124 8.99 -1.62 -18.47
C GLU A 124 9.70 -1.34 -17.14
N ILE A 125 9.10 -0.51 -16.27
CA ILE A 125 9.62 -0.27 -14.92
C ILE A 125 9.39 -1.50 -14.02
N LEU A 126 8.18 -2.06 -14.00
CA LEU A 126 7.85 -3.24 -13.19
C LEU A 126 8.73 -4.45 -13.50
N HIS A 127 9.16 -4.63 -14.75
CA HIS A 127 10.08 -5.70 -15.14
C HIS A 127 11.48 -5.57 -14.55
N GLN A 128 11.92 -4.34 -14.23
CA GLN A 128 13.22 -4.09 -13.62
C GLN A 128 13.21 -4.31 -12.10
N LEU A 129 12.03 -4.35 -11.48
CA LEU A 129 11.88 -4.43 -10.03
C LEU A 129 11.82 -5.90 -9.58
N ASN A 130 12.62 -6.25 -8.58
CA ASN A 130 12.66 -7.60 -8.00
C ASN A 130 11.37 -7.98 -7.26
N GLY A 131 11.21 -9.29 -7.03
CA GLY A 131 10.20 -9.85 -6.14
C GLY A 131 8.85 -10.14 -6.79
N TYR A 132 8.06 -10.91 -6.06
CA TYR A 132 6.64 -11.16 -6.30
C TYR A 132 5.83 -9.91 -5.93
N LYS A 133 5.05 -9.40 -6.88
CA LYS A 133 4.41 -8.08 -6.78
C LYS A 133 2.92 -8.21 -6.51
N ILE A 134 2.49 -7.72 -5.35
CA ILE A 134 1.08 -7.60 -4.99
C ILE A 134 0.72 -6.11 -5.04
N LEU A 135 -0.31 -5.74 -5.79
CA LEU A 135 -0.82 -4.37 -5.82
C LEU A 135 -2.11 -4.27 -5.00
N ILE A 136 -2.12 -3.41 -4.00
CA ILE A 136 -3.34 -2.90 -3.37
C ILE A 136 -3.69 -1.60 -4.08
N LEU A 137 -4.89 -1.50 -4.63
CA LEU A 137 -5.25 -0.40 -5.52
C LEU A 137 -5.29 0.96 -4.82
N GLY A 138 -4.61 1.93 -5.42
CA GLY A 138 -4.81 3.34 -5.17
C GLY A 138 -5.77 4.01 -6.16
N ASN A 139 -6.09 5.28 -5.90
CA ASN A 139 -7.04 6.05 -6.71
C ASN A 139 -6.53 6.45 -8.09
N HIS A 140 -5.21 6.49 -8.27
CA HIS A 140 -4.58 6.68 -9.56
C HIS A 140 -4.43 5.36 -10.32
N ASP A 141 -4.43 4.22 -9.64
CA ASP A 141 -4.36 2.90 -10.29
C ASP A 141 -5.70 2.48 -10.91
N LEU A 142 -6.82 2.73 -10.21
CA LEU A 142 -8.15 2.32 -10.65
C LEU A 142 -8.71 3.17 -11.83
N GLN A 143 -7.86 3.97 -12.50
CA GLN A 143 -8.26 4.80 -13.63
C GLN A 143 -8.26 4.01 -14.94
N GLY A 144 -9.46 3.63 -15.38
CA GLY A 144 -9.67 2.99 -16.68
C GLY A 144 -9.26 1.51 -16.69
N SER A 145 -8.88 0.99 -17.85
CA SER A 145 -8.51 -0.43 -18.02
C SER A 145 -7.01 -0.69 -17.82
N LYS A 146 -6.21 0.34 -17.49
CA LYS A 146 -4.75 0.24 -17.32
C LYS A 146 -4.36 -0.84 -16.33
N VAL A 147 -5.01 -0.87 -15.17
CA VAL A 147 -4.62 -1.74 -14.06
C VAL A 147 -4.65 -3.23 -14.41
N LYS A 148 -5.60 -3.64 -15.26
CA LYS A 148 -5.73 -5.03 -15.73
C LYS A 148 -4.60 -5.47 -16.66
N LYS A 149 -3.79 -4.53 -17.16
CA LYS A 149 -2.67 -4.78 -18.08
C LYS A 149 -1.31 -4.70 -17.37
N LEU A 150 -1.29 -4.43 -16.07
CA LEU A 150 -0.04 -4.32 -15.34
C LEU A 150 0.58 -5.69 -15.08
N HIS A 151 1.89 -5.80 -15.26
CA HIS A 151 2.64 -7.04 -15.02
C HIS A 151 2.99 -7.19 -13.53
N VAL A 152 1.96 -7.23 -12.70
CA VAL A 152 2.03 -7.62 -11.28
C VAL A 152 1.41 -9.01 -11.11
N ASN A 153 1.73 -9.68 -10.02
CA ASN A 153 1.26 -11.05 -9.80
C ASN A 153 -0.15 -11.09 -9.23
N GLU A 154 -0.47 -10.14 -8.34
CA GLU A 154 -1.78 -10.02 -7.70
C GLU A 154 -2.25 -8.57 -7.68
N ILE A 155 -3.56 -8.34 -7.79
CA ILE A 155 -4.20 -7.03 -7.62
C ILE A 155 -5.41 -7.19 -6.73
N HIS A 156 -5.46 -6.41 -5.65
CA HIS A 156 -6.53 -6.40 -4.67
C HIS A 156 -7.05 -5.00 -4.42
N LEU A 157 -8.32 -4.89 -4.03
CA LEU A 157 -8.87 -3.62 -3.53
C LEU A 157 -8.28 -3.26 -2.16
N MET A 158 -8.12 -4.28 -1.33
CA MET A 158 -7.60 -4.27 0.03
C MET A 158 -7.14 -5.69 0.37
N LYS A 159 -6.32 -5.86 1.40
CA LYS A 159 -5.88 -7.18 1.86
C LYS A 159 -5.71 -7.20 3.37
N VAL A 160 -6.04 -8.30 4.02
CA VAL A 160 -5.76 -8.49 5.45
C VAL A 160 -4.60 -9.44 5.62
N ILE A 161 -3.71 -9.12 6.55
CA ILE A 161 -2.60 -9.96 6.94
C ILE A 161 -2.66 -10.14 8.45
N GLN A 162 -2.70 -11.39 8.91
CA GLN A 162 -2.71 -11.69 10.34
C GLN A 162 -1.29 -11.90 10.84
N VAL A 163 -0.91 -11.17 11.88
CA VAL A 163 0.42 -11.27 12.49
C VAL A 163 0.30 -11.50 14.00
N PRO A 164 1.06 -12.45 14.58
CA PRO A 164 1.18 -12.58 16.02
C PRO A 164 2.08 -11.46 16.55
N ILE A 165 1.59 -10.72 17.55
CA ILE A 165 2.34 -9.67 18.25
C ILE A 165 2.13 -9.89 19.74
N LYS A 166 3.21 -10.31 20.43
CA LYS A 166 3.15 -10.82 21.81
C LYS A 166 2.10 -11.95 21.91
N ASP A 167 1.18 -11.87 22.86
CA ASP A 167 0.15 -12.88 23.12
C ASP A 167 -1.16 -12.63 22.35
N LYS A 168 -1.15 -11.75 21.34
CA LYS A 168 -2.35 -11.36 20.59
C LYS A 168 -2.13 -11.47 19.09
N MET A 169 -3.18 -11.85 18.38
CA MET A 169 -3.24 -11.74 16.92
C MET A 169 -3.72 -10.34 16.53
N TYR A 170 -3.00 -9.73 15.59
CA TYR A 170 -3.36 -8.45 14.97
C TYR A 170 -3.76 -8.67 13.51
N ASP A 171 -4.85 -8.00 13.11
CA ASP A 171 -5.26 -7.88 11.72
C ASP A 171 -4.60 -6.61 11.14
N LEU A 172 -3.62 -6.77 10.24
CA LEU A 172 -3.07 -5.67 9.44
C LEU A 172 -3.92 -5.52 8.19
N VAL A 173 -4.64 -4.40 8.11
CA VAL A 173 -5.56 -4.09 7.01
C VAL A 173 -4.85 -3.16 6.04
N LEU A 174 -4.49 -3.67 4.87
CA LEU A 174 -3.79 -2.92 3.83
C LEU A 174 -4.82 -2.28 2.91
N THR A 175 -4.85 -0.95 2.89
CA THR A 175 -5.68 -0.12 2.01
C THR A 175 -4.88 1.08 1.54
N HIS A 176 -5.06 1.54 0.31
CA HIS A 176 -4.34 2.74 -0.12
C HIS A 176 -4.73 3.97 0.70
N TYR A 177 -6.04 4.22 0.87
CA TYR A 177 -6.51 5.31 1.72
C TYR A 177 -6.42 4.97 3.22
N PRO A 178 -6.17 5.96 4.10
CA PRO A 178 -6.17 5.78 5.55
C PRO A 178 -7.61 5.57 6.08
N MET A 179 -8.00 4.32 6.29
CA MET A 179 -9.35 3.98 6.73
C MET A 179 -9.52 4.29 8.23
N HIS A 180 -10.42 5.19 8.62
CA HIS A 180 -10.55 5.64 10.02
C HIS A 180 -11.72 5.03 10.81
N ASN A 181 -12.60 4.25 10.17
CA ASN A 181 -13.69 3.53 10.84
C ASN A 181 -13.26 2.12 11.33
N LEU A 182 -11.98 1.96 11.71
CA LEU A 182 -11.43 0.68 12.15
C LEU A 182 -12.03 0.22 13.49
N PRO A 183 -12.18 -1.10 13.71
CA PRO A 183 -12.39 -1.65 15.04
C PRO A 183 -11.25 -1.24 15.99
N LYS A 184 -11.58 -0.92 17.24
CA LYS A 184 -10.61 -0.39 18.21
C LYS A 184 -9.58 -1.39 18.75
N LYS A 185 -9.71 -2.70 18.49
CA LYS A 185 -8.88 -3.73 19.12
C LYS A 185 -8.10 -4.54 18.09
N ASN A 186 -6.78 -4.56 18.24
CA ASN A 186 -5.83 -5.37 17.47
C ASN A 186 -5.98 -5.24 15.94
N VAL A 187 -6.42 -4.07 15.46
CA VAL A 187 -6.47 -3.77 14.03
C VAL A 187 -5.55 -2.59 13.75
N ILE A 188 -4.68 -2.76 12.77
CA ILE A 188 -3.78 -1.70 12.28
C ILE A 188 -4.06 -1.51 10.80
N ASN A 189 -4.24 -0.27 10.37
CA ASN A 189 -4.31 0.08 8.97
C ASN A 189 -2.93 0.45 8.43
N ILE A 190 -2.47 -0.30 7.43
CA ILE A 190 -1.28 0.01 6.66
C ILE A 190 -1.73 0.72 5.39
N HIS A 191 -1.29 1.96 5.18
CA HIS A 191 -1.79 2.80 4.10
C HIS A 191 -0.71 3.61 3.40
N GLY A 192 -1.07 4.20 2.26
CA GLY A 192 -0.29 5.22 1.55
C GLY A 192 -1.07 6.53 1.52
N HIS A 193 -1.19 7.15 0.34
CA HIS A 193 -2.06 8.29 0.01
C HIS A 193 -1.70 9.62 0.68
N GLU A 194 -1.41 9.62 1.97
CA GLU A 194 -1.03 10.81 2.74
C GLU A 194 0.45 11.12 2.52
N HIS A 195 0.74 12.09 1.65
CA HIS A 195 2.08 12.58 1.37
C HIS A 195 2.63 13.45 2.52
N VAL A 196 3.96 13.54 2.65
CA VAL A 196 4.65 14.23 3.77
C VAL A 196 4.18 15.68 3.93
N SER A 197 3.93 16.37 2.83
CA SER A 197 3.46 17.76 2.83
C SER A 197 2.10 17.95 3.52
N PHE A 198 1.37 16.87 3.78
CA PHE A 198 0.07 16.86 4.46
C PHE A 198 0.10 16.28 5.88
N LEU A 199 1.25 15.85 6.41
CA LEU A 199 1.37 15.21 7.74
C LEU A 199 1.13 16.14 8.95
N TYR A 200 0.39 17.24 8.75
CA TYR A 200 -0.18 18.02 9.86
C TYR A 200 -1.39 17.32 10.52
N SER A 201 -1.87 16.17 10.01
CA SER A 201 -2.92 15.37 10.66
C SER A 201 -2.32 14.37 11.65
N ALA A 202 -2.91 14.32 12.85
CA ALA A 202 -2.53 13.41 13.92
C ALA A 202 -2.62 11.95 13.45
N SER A 203 -1.49 11.30 13.19
CA SER A 203 -1.49 9.87 12.89
C SER A 203 -1.98 9.12 14.13
N SER A 204 -3.15 8.50 14.05
CA SER A 204 -3.64 7.59 15.09
C SER A 204 -2.66 6.43 15.26
N ALA A 205 -2.57 5.90 16.49
CA ALA A 205 -1.74 4.74 16.79
C ALA A 205 -2.15 3.49 15.98
N GLN A 206 -3.37 3.44 15.43
CA GLN A 206 -3.82 2.35 14.54
C GLN A 206 -3.37 2.50 13.09
N HIS A 207 -2.68 3.59 12.71
CA HIS A 207 -2.33 3.88 11.32
C HIS A 207 -0.82 3.88 11.11
N ILE A 208 -0.38 3.22 10.04
CA ILE A 208 1.03 3.18 9.61
C ILE A 208 1.06 3.54 8.14
N ASN A 209 1.71 4.66 7.84
CA ASN A 209 1.87 5.15 6.49
C ASN A 209 3.17 4.60 5.87
N VAL A 210 3.05 3.89 4.75
CA VAL A 210 4.14 3.27 3.98
C VAL A 210 4.44 4.00 2.67
N ASN A 211 3.96 5.25 2.52
CA ASN A 211 4.34 6.15 1.45
C ASN A 211 5.85 6.27 1.34
N CYS A 212 6.38 6.15 0.12
CA CYS A 212 7.81 6.16 -0.16
C CYS A 212 8.54 7.40 0.40
N GLU A 213 7.86 8.54 0.52
CA GLU A 213 8.43 9.80 1.02
C GLU A 213 8.83 9.73 2.51
N LEU A 214 8.23 8.82 3.28
CA LEU A 214 8.52 8.65 4.71
C LEU A 214 9.72 7.77 5.00
N HIS A 215 10.11 6.95 4.02
CA HIS A 215 11.07 5.87 4.20
C HIS A 215 12.28 6.03 3.29
N GLY A 216 12.63 7.29 2.96
CA GLY A 216 13.77 7.61 2.10
C GLY A 216 13.64 7.04 0.69
N TYR A 217 12.41 6.91 0.19
CA TYR A 217 12.08 6.31 -1.10
C TYR A 217 12.50 4.85 -1.24
N LYS A 218 12.62 4.13 -0.11
CA LYS A 218 12.91 2.69 -0.05
C LYS A 218 11.67 1.92 0.45
N PRO A 219 11.49 0.65 0.04
CA PRO A 219 10.52 -0.24 0.67
C PRO A 219 10.79 -0.42 2.17
N ILE A 220 9.74 -0.52 2.97
CA ILE A 220 9.84 -0.87 4.41
C ILE A 220 9.56 -2.35 4.60
N SER A 221 10.37 -3.03 5.42
CA SER A 221 10.16 -4.45 5.71
C SER A 221 8.93 -4.65 6.61
N MET A 222 8.23 -5.78 6.44
CA MET A 222 7.14 -6.17 7.34
C MET A 222 7.64 -6.30 8.78
N GLN A 223 8.89 -6.74 8.99
CA GLN A 223 9.48 -6.79 10.33
C GLN A 223 9.52 -5.41 10.98
N SER A 224 9.97 -4.38 10.25
CA SER A 224 10.00 -3.00 10.78
C SER A 224 8.60 -2.48 11.13
N VAL A 225 7.57 -2.87 10.37
CA VAL A 225 6.17 -2.56 10.70
C VAL A 225 5.74 -3.27 11.99
N ILE A 226 6.06 -4.56 12.14
CA ILE A 226 5.78 -5.32 13.36
C ILE A 226 6.50 -4.72 14.57
N ASP A 227 7.77 -4.31 14.42
CA ASP A 227 8.55 -3.66 15.47
C ASP A 227 7.93 -2.33 15.91
N LEU A 228 7.42 -1.54 14.94
CA LEU A 228 6.71 -0.31 15.25
C LEU A 228 5.43 -0.58 16.05
N ILE A 229 4.68 -1.63 15.69
CA ILE A 229 3.46 -2.01 16.42
C ILE A 229 3.83 -2.50 17.83
N ASN A 230 4.86 -3.34 17.97
CA ASN A 230 5.37 -3.78 19.29
C ASN A 230 5.66 -2.58 20.20
N LYS A 231 6.39 -1.58 19.68
CA LYS A 231 6.70 -0.35 20.41
C LYS A 231 5.45 0.44 20.81
N ARG A 232 4.42 0.51 19.95
CA ARG A 232 3.15 1.16 20.29
C ARG A 232 2.40 0.41 21.39
N VAL A 233 2.43 -0.92 21.37
CA VAL A 233 1.85 -1.76 22.44
C VAL A 233 2.62 -1.58 23.76
N ASP A 234 3.95 -1.54 23.73
CA ASP A 234 4.77 -1.27 24.93
C ASP A 234 4.47 0.08 25.56
N ASN A 235 4.13 1.08 24.74
CA ASN A 235 3.80 2.43 25.20
C ASN A 235 2.30 2.62 25.51
N GLU A 236 1.51 1.54 25.56
CA GLU A 236 0.05 1.59 25.82
C GLU A 236 -0.74 2.50 24.85
N GLN A 237 -0.27 2.59 23.60
CA GLN A 237 -0.90 3.42 22.56
C GLN A 237 -1.98 2.66 21.75
N LEU A 238 -2.10 1.34 21.95
CA LEU A 238 -2.94 0.41 21.18
C LEU A 238 -3.82 -0.49 22.05
#